data_AF-A0A0F8Z692-F1
#
_entry.id   AF-A0A0F8Z692-F1
#
_cell.length_a   1.000
_cell.length_b   1.000
_cell.length_c   1.000
_cell.angle_alpha   90.00
_cell.angle_beta   90.00
_cell.angle_gamma   90.00
#
_symmetry.space_group_name_H-M   'P 1'
#
loop_
_entity.id
_entity.type
_entity.pdbx_description
1 polymer ?
#
loop_
_entity_poly.entity_id
_entity_poly.type
_entity_poly.pdbx_seq_one_letter_code
_entity_poly.pdbx_strand_id
1 'polypeptide(L)'
;MKSLKLSKEEADSSFRRLAGKYAIHAPKRCRGRGQHSDTDLVTYEQVQSLSEIEFSSKTHFSAKSVVFPTREALFSFDKDGFEEVQLNRPPTIVFLRACDIHALAVLDAMFLEHGSGEDPYYRRRRRKMTCFLMECSEAFDECFCVSMGTNRSEDYSV
;
A
#
# COMPACT_ATOMS: atom_id res chain seq x y z
N MET A 1 25.18 7.12 1.32
CA MET A 1 24.19 6.19 0.73
C MET A 1 24.64 5.81 -0.67
N LYS A 2 24.61 4.52 -1.04
CA LYS A 2 24.81 4.10 -2.43
C LYS A 2 23.51 4.35 -3.19
N SER A 3 23.44 5.41 -4.00
CA SER A 3 22.32 5.66 -4.90
C SER A 3 22.47 4.78 -6.14
N LEU A 4 21.44 4.03 -6.49
CA LEU A 4 21.43 3.18 -7.68
C LEU A 4 20.62 3.88 -8.78
N LYS A 5 21.26 4.14 -9.92
CA LYS A 5 20.59 4.69 -11.10
C LYS A 5 20.36 3.55 -12.07
N LEU A 6 19.10 3.30 -12.41
CA LEU A 6 18.70 2.26 -13.34
C LEU A 6 18.21 2.90 -14.64
N SER A 7 18.50 2.26 -15.76
CA SER A 7 17.75 2.50 -16.99
C SER A 7 16.29 2.07 -16.79
N LYS A 8 15.39 2.54 -17.66
CA LYS A 8 13.98 2.15 -17.62
C LYS A 8 13.82 0.64 -17.77
N GLU A 9 14.60 0.03 -18.68
CA GLU A 9 14.57 -1.40 -18.96
C GLU A 9 15.08 -2.23 -17.76
N GLU A 10 16.13 -1.77 -17.09
CA GLU A 10 16.67 -2.41 -15.90
C GLU A 10 15.69 -2.32 -14.71
N ALA A 11 15.05 -1.17 -14.55
CA ALA A 11 14.04 -0.93 -13.54
C ALA A 11 12.81 -1.81 -13.78
N ASP A 12 12.30 -1.89 -15.01
CA ASP A 12 11.16 -2.74 -15.38
C ASP A 12 11.48 -4.24 -15.26
N SER A 13 12.69 -4.66 -15.59
CA SER A 13 13.15 -6.04 -15.41
C SER A 13 13.19 -6.43 -13.93
N SER A 14 13.75 -5.53 -13.09
CA SER A 14 13.81 -5.72 -11.64
C SER A 14 12.41 -5.73 -11.01
N PHE A 15 11.54 -4.82 -11.45
CA PHE A 15 10.15 -4.74 -11.00
C PHE A 15 9.38 -6.03 -11.31
N ARG A 16 9.49 -6.55 -12.54
CA ARG A 16 8.85 -7.83 -12.92
C ARG A 16 9.32 -9.01 -12.07
N ARG A 17 10.62 -9.06 -11.72
CA ARG A 17 11.15 -10.09 -10.81
C ARG A 17 10.55 -9.98 -9.41
N LEU A 18 10.33 -8.76 -8.92
CA LEU A 18 9.66 -8.53 -7.64
C LEU A 18 8.17 -8.90 -7.72
N ALA A 19 7.47 -8.50 -8.78
CA ALA A 19 6.05 -8.79 -8.98
C ALA A 19 5.75 -10.30 -9.08
N GLY A 20 6.73 -11.13 -9.47
CA GLY A 20 6.61 -12.59 -9.44
C GLY A 20 6.68 -13.22 -8.04
N LYS A 21 7.12 -12.47 -7.02
CA LYS A 21 7.29 -12.94 -5.64
C LYS A 21 6.42 -12.20 -4.62
N TYR A 22 6.11 -10.94 -4.91
CA TYR A 22 5.40 -10.01 -4.03
C TYR A 22 4.15 -9.48 -4.71
N ALA A 23 3.09 -9.26 -3.93
CA ALA A 23 2.00 -8.41 -4.38
C ALA A 23 2.45 -6.95 -4.27
N ILE A 24 2.63 -6.26 -5.38
CA ILE A 24 3.08 -4.86 -5.39
C ILE A 24 1.88 -3.94 -5.56
N HIS A 25 1.65 -3.06 -4.58
CA HIS A 25 0.63 -2.03 -4.61
C HIS A 25 1.24 -0.64 -4.70
N ALA A 26 0.60 0.22 -5.48
CA ALA A 26 0.99 1.61 -5.64
C ALA A 26 -0.22 2.44 -6.07
N PRO A 27 -0.16 3.78 -6.04
CA PRO A 27 -1.12 4.62 -6.74
C PRO A 27 -1.20 4.19 -8.20
N LYS A 28 -2.40 3.87 -8.69
CA LYS A 28 -2.66 3.46 -10.07
C LYS A 28 -3.87 4.20 -10.60
N ARG A 29 -3.80 4.64 -11.86
CA ARG A 29 -4.93 5.24 -12.56
C ARG A 29 -5.83 4.14 -13.15
N CYS A 30 -7.03 4.00 -12.60
CA CYS A 30 -8.06 3.09 -13.09
C CYS A 30 -9.04 3.85 -14.00
N ARG A 31 -8.93 3.59 -15.30
CA ARG A 31 -9.74 4.28 -16.30
C ARG A 31 -11.24 3.95 -16.19
N GLY A 32 -12.10 4.96 -16.28
CA GLY A 32 -13.56 4.81 -16.23
C GLY A 32 -14.11 4.25 -14.92
N ARG A 33 -13.31 4.28 -13.83
CA ARG A 33 -13.72 3.87 -12.48
C ARG A 33 -13.92 5.04 -11.52
N GLY A 34 -13.92 6.27 -12.04
CA GLY A 34 -14.19 7.48 -11.28
C GLY A 34 -15.67 7.60 -10.87
N GLN A 35 -16.01 8.72 -10.25
CA GLN A 35 -17.38 8.99 -9.79
C GLN A 35 -18.38 9.11 -10.95
N HIS A 36 -17.91 9.59 -12.09
CA HIS A 36 -18.65 9.66 -13.34
C HIS A 36 -18.03 8.71 -14.38
N SER A 37 -18.83 8.23 -15.32
CA SER A 37 -18.43 7.22 -16.32
C SER A 37 -17.23 7.62 -17.19
N ASP A 38 -17.00 8.92 -17.32
CA ASP A 38 -15.94 9.55 -18.11
C ASP A 38 -14.72 9.97 -17.27
N THR A 39 -14.73 9.67 -15.97
CA THR A 39 -13.64 10.05 -15.05
C THR A 39 -12.83 8.84 -14.60
N ASP A 40 -11.53 9.08 -14.39
CA ASP A 40 -10.60 8.07 -13.89
C ASP A 40 -10.53 8.12 -12.36
N LEU A 41 -10.22 6.97 -11.75
CA LEU A 41 -9.96 6.86 -10.32
C LEU A 41 -8.49 6.58 -10.09
N VAL A 42 -7.77 7.46 -9.38
CA VAL A 42 -6.44 7.16 -8.87
C VAL A 42 -6.55 6.59 -7.46
N THR A 43 -6.15 5.33 -7.27
CA THR A 43 -6.22 4.65 -5.96
C THR A 43 -5.12 3.60 -5.83
N TYR A 44 -4.93 3.08 -4.61
CA TYR A 44 -3.99 2.00 -4.34
C TYR A 44 -4.50 0.67 -4.90
N GLU A 45 -3.83 0.16 -5.93
CA GLU A 45 -4.15 -1.10 -6.60
C GLU A 45 -2.88 -1.90 -6.90
N GLN A 46 -3.06 -3.17 -7.24
CA GLN A 46 -1.94 -4.00 -7.67
C GLN A 46 -1.40 -3.54 -9.04
N VAL A 47 -0.08 -3.43 -9.13
CA VAL A 47 0.67 -3.02 -10.33
C VAL A 47 1.62 -4.13 -10.77
N GLN A 48 1.83 -4.27 -12.08
CA GLN A 48 2.75 -5.28 -12.65
C GLN A 48 3.99 -4.67 -13.32
N SER A 49 4.01 -3.34 -13.48
CA SER A 49 5.10 -2.59 -14.08
C SER A 49 5.23 -1.19 -13.49
N LEU A 50 6.39 -0.54 -13.62
CA LEU A 50 6.61 0.82 -13.11
C LEU A 50 5.75 1.86 -13.85
N SER A 51 5.44 1.62 -15.12
CA SER A 51 4.61 2.52 -15.93
C SER A 51 3.14 2.56 -15.50
N GLU A 52 2.68 1.61 -14.69
CA GLU A 52 1.34 1.63 -14.09
C GLU A 52 1.25 2.52 -12.85
N ILE A 53 2.38 2.88 -12.25
CA ILE A 53 2.42 3.70 -11.04
C ILE A 53 2.13 5.16 -11.40
N GLU A 54 1.16 5.75 -10.70
CA GLU A 54 0.75 7.14 -10.85
C GLU A 54 1.55 8.04 -9.89
N PHE A 55 2.48 8.82 -10.46
CA PHE A 55 3.31 9.76 -9.70
C PHE A 55 2.69 11.17 -9.65
N SER A 56 1.97 11.56 -10.70
CA SER A 56 1.56 12.94 -10.98
C SER A 56 0.23 13.35 -10.33
N SER A 57 -0.51 12.40 -9.77
CA SER A 57 -1.82 12.66 -9.16
C SER A 57 -1.92 12.08 -7.75
N LYS A 58 -2.69 12.76 -6.89
CA LYS A 58 -3.08 12.28 -5.57
C LYS A 58 -4.04 11.09 -5.71
N THR A 59 -3.99 10.14 -4.78
CA THR A 59 -5.03 9.12 -4.68
C THR A 59 -6.32 9.71 -4.11
N HIS A 60 -7.47 9.21 -4.54
CA HIS A 60 -8.76 9.59 -3.96
C HIS A 60 -9.05 8.86 -2.65
N PHE A 61 -8.43 7.70 -2.44
CA PHE A 61 -8.58 6.89 -1.24
C PHE A 61 -7.24 6.64 -0.55
N SER A 62 -7.30 6.46 0.76
CA SER A 62 -6.16 6.14 1.62
C SER A 62 -5.59 4.76 1.30
N ALA A 63 -4.27 4.61 1.49
CA ALA A 63 -3.55 3.35 1.40
C ALA A 63 -4.06 2.26 2.36
N LYS A 64 -4.93 2.59 3.33
CA LYS A 64 -5.51 1.63 4.27
C LYS A 64 -6.20 0.45 3.57
N SER A 65 -6.72 0.62 2.34
CA SER A 65 -7.33 -0.47 1.58
C SER A 65 -6.38 -1.65 1.31
N VAL A 66 -5.07 -1.40 1.31
CA VAL A 66 -4.06 -2.46 1.10
C VAL A 66 -3.95 -3.37 2.32
N VAL A 67 -4.07 -2.81 3.53
CA VAL A 67 -4.01 -3.56 4.80
C VAL A 67 -5.39 -3.91 5.35
N PHE A 68 -6.47 -3.33 4.81
CA PHE A 68 -7.87 -3.64 5.12
C PHE A 68 -8.61 -4.06 3.85
N PRO A 69 -8.52 -5.34 3.45
CA PRO A 69 -9.22 -5.82 2.27
C PRO A 69 -10.73 -5.73 2.46
N THR A 70 -11.47 -5.44 1.38
CA THR A 70 -12.94 -5.37 1.40
C THR A 70 -13.60 -6.67 1.86
N ARG A 71 -12.97 -7.82 1.57
CA ARG A 71 -13.44 -9.15 1.96
C ARG A 71 -12.27 -10.00 2.43
N GLU A 72 -12.47 -10.70 3.53
CA GLU A 72 -11.55 -11.68 4.08
C GLU A 72 -12.33 -12.86 4.65
N ALA A 73 -11.87 -14.08 4.38
CA ALA A 73 -12.40 -15.28 5.01
C ALA A 73 -11.73 -15.45 6.37
N LEU A 74 -12.53 -15.48 7.44
CA LEU A 74 -12.04 -15.63 8.81
C LEU A 74 -12.08 -17.09 9.26
N PHE A 75 -13.16 -17.80 8.91
CA PHE A 75 -13.38 -19.19 9.28
C PHE A 75 -13.85 -20.01 8.07
N SER A 76 -13.37 -21.25 8.00
CA SER A 76 -13.90 -22.29 7.13
C SER A 76 -14.71 -23.26 7.99
N PHE A 77 -15.82 -23.78 7.43
CA PHE A 77 -16.71 -24.72 8.12
C PHE A 77 -16.87 -25.96 7.26
N ASP A 78 -16.69 -27.13 7.88
CA ASP A 78 -16.93 -28.43 7.25
C ASP A 78 -17.66 -29.38 8.21
N LYS A 79 -17.64 -30.68 7.90
CA LYS A 79 -18.32 -31.71 8.72
C LYS A 79 -17.58 -32.00 10.02
N ASP A 80 -16.29 -31.68 10.07
CA ASP A 80 -15.37 -32.02 11.16
C ASP A 80 -15.18 -30.83 12.13
N GLY A 81 -15.60 -29.63 11.74
CA GLY A 81 -15.72 -28.48 12.64
C GLY A 81 -15.60 -27.13 11.93
N PHE A 82 -15.00 -26.16 12.63
CA PHE A 82 -14.61 -24.89 12.05
C PHE A 82 -13.12 -24.63 12.32
N GLU A 83 -12.44 -24.07 11.33
CA GLU A 83 -11.02 -23.71 11.42
C GLU A 83 -10.81 -22.24 11.03
N GLU A 84 -9.87 -21.57 11.69
CA GLU A 84 -9.48 -20.23 11.30
C GLU A 84 -8.66 -20.28 10.00
N VAL A 85 -9.06 -19.48 9.01
CA VAL A 85 -8.39 -19.44 7.72
C VAL A 85 -7.00 -18.82 7.88
N GLN A 86 -5.98 -19.55 7.42
CA GLN A 86 -4.62 -19.04 7.40
C GLN A 86 -4.40 -18.06 6.24
N LEU A 87 -3.78 -16.92 6.52
CA LEU A 87 -3.47 -15.90 5.51
C LEU A 87 -2.39 -16.40 4.53
N ASN A 88 -2.81 -17.16 3.54
CA ASN A 88 -1.97 -17.65 2.45
C ASN A 88 -1.90 -16.64 1.30
N ARG A 89 -1.34 -15.45 1.59
CA ARG A 89 -1.05 -14.40 0.61
C ARG A 89 0.45 -14.18 0.48
N PRO A 90 0.95 -13.86 -0.73
CA PRO A 90 2.34 -13.45 -0.92
C PRO A 90 2.61 -12.18 -0.08
N PRO A 91 3.86 -11.96 0.37
CA PRO A 91 4.21 -10.71 1.03
C PRO A 91 3.93 -9.52 0.10
N THR A 92 3.60 -8.37 0.70
CA THR A 92 3.10 -7.20 -0.02
C THR A 92 4.15 -6.11 0.00
N ILE A 93 4.52 -5.58 -1.16
CA ILE A 93 5.29 -4.34 -1.28
C ILE A 93 4.29 -3.22 -1.56
N VAL A 94 4.40 -2.10 -0.84
CA VAL A 94 3.53 -0.94 -1.05
C VAL A 94 4.37 0.30 -1.23
N PHE A 95 4.22 0.97 -2.37
CA PHE A 95 4.82 2.25 -2.65
C PHE A 95 3.92 3.36 -2.08
N LEU A 96 4.37 4.04 -1.03
CA LEU A 96 3.61 5.02 -0.25
C LEU A 96 4.26 6.39 -0.30
N ARG A 97 3.46 7.45 -0.29
CA ARG A 97 3.98 8.81 -0.04
C ARG A 97 4.28 8.98 1.46
N ALA A 98 5.13 9.94 1.82
CA ALA A 98 5.51 10.18 3.22
C ALA A 98 4.30 10.35 4.16
N CYS A 99 3.27 11.06 3.71
CA CYS A 99 2.04 11.25 4.47
C CYS A 99 1.23 9.96 4.66
N ASP A 100 1.28 9.03 3.71
CA ASP A 100 0.63 7.72 3.83
C ASP A 100 1.37 6.83 4.84
N ILE A 101 2.70 6.93 4.91
CA ILE A 101 3.49 6.22 5.92
C ILE A 101 3.13 6.70 7.33
N HIS A 102 2.98 8.02 7.52
CA HIS A 102 2.49 8.58 8.78
C HIS A 102 1.08 8.09 9.12
N ALA A 103 0.19 8.03 8.12
CA ALA A 103 -1.15 7.49 8.32
C ALA A 103 -1.12 6.00 8.73
N LEU A 104 -0.17 5.22 8.21
CA LEU A 104 0.02 3.82 8.61
C LEU A 104 0.51 3.71 10.07
N ALA A 105 1.38 4.60 10.53
CA ALA A 105 1.80 4.63 11.94
C ALA A 105 0.61 4.91 12.89
N VAL A 106 -0.33 5.76 12.49
CA VAL A 106 -1.58 5.98 13.25
C VAL A 106 -2.42 4.71 13.30
N LEU A 107 -2.51 3.96 12.20
CA LEU A 107 -3.19 2.66 12.19
C LEU A 107 -2.47 1.63 13.07
N ASP A 108 -1.14 1.57 13.01
CA ASP A 108 -0.33 0.70 13.85
C ASP A 108 -0.60 0.99 15.34
N ALA A 109 -0.60 2.26 15.75
CA ALA A 109 -0.95 2.66 17.11
C ALA A 109 -2.36 2.21 17.51
N MET A 110 -3.35 2.38 16.64
CA MET A 110 -4.75 2.00 16.95
C MET A 110 -4.98 0.49 17.04
N PHE A 111 -4.34 -0.30 16.16
CA PHE A 111 -4.65 -1.73 16.02
C PHE A 111 -3.62 -2.66 16.67
N LEU A 112 -2.43 -2.16 17.03
CA LEU A 112 -1.37 -2.98 17.63
C LEU A 112 -1.02 -2.54 19.05
N GLU A 113 -1.09 -1.25 19.36
CA GLU A 113 -0.59 -0.71 20.63
C GLU A 113 -1.72 -0.37 21.61
N HIS A 114 -2.79 0.24 21.10
CA HIS A 114 -3.94 0.67 21.89
C HIS A 114 -5.06 -0.38 21.91
N GLY A 115 -5.83 -0.41 23.00
CA GLY A 115 -6.97 -1.32 23.17
C GLY A 115 -6.71 -2.48 24.13
N SER A 116 -7.57 -3.51 24.10
CA SER A 116 -7.46 -4.70 24.96
C SER A 116 -6.48 -5.76 24.46
N GLY A 117 -5.81 -5.51 23.33
CA GLY A 117 -4.82 -6.39 22.69
C GLY A 117 -4.64 -6.06 21.22
N GLU A 118 -3.64 -6.68 20.59
CA GLU A 118 -3.38 -6.54 19.14
C GLU A 118 -4.52 -7.16 18.31
N ASP A 119 -4.95 -6.47 17.25
CA ASP A 119 -5.83 -7.07 16.23
C ASP A 119 -5.04 -8.11 15.43
N PRO A 120 -5.40 -9.41 15.51
CA PRO A 120 -4.61 -10.48 14.89
C PRO A 120 -4.65 -10.41 13.36
N TYR A 121 -5.72 -9.92 12.75
CA TYR A 121 -5.87 -9.85 11.29
C TYR A 121 -5.06 -8.69 10.70
N TYR A 122 -5.13 -7.52 11.34
CA TYR A 122 -4.29 -6.38 11.01
C TYR A 122 -2.81 -6.74 11.16
N ARG A 123 -2.41 -7.29 12.31
CA ARG A 123 -1.02 -7.67 12.58
C ARG A 123 -0.48 -8.65 11.54
N ARG A 124 -1.25 -9.67 11.16
CA ARG A 124 -0.83 -10.68 10.16
C ARG A 124 -0.56 -10.06 8.79
N ARG A 125 -1.39 -9.13 8.33
CA ARG A 125 -1.17 -8.41 7.06
C ARG A 125 -0.02 -7.41 7.16
N ARG A 126 0.00 -6.61 8.23
CA ARG A 126 1.01 -5.58 8.48
C ARG A 126 2.42 -6.16 8.57
N ARG A 127 2.60 -7.34 9.20
CA ARG A 127 3.89 -8.06 9.28
C ARG A 127 4.41 -8.56 7.93
N LYS A 128 3.53 -8.74 6.95
CA LYS A 128 3.89 -9.14 5.57
C LYS A 128 4.03 -7.95 4.63
N MET A 129 3.83 -6.72 5.12
CA MET A 129 3.84 -5.50 4.33
C MET A 129 5.19 -4.79 4.45
N THR A 130 5.81 -4.53 3.31
CA THR A 130 7.06 -3.77 3.16
C THR A 130 6.72 -2.44 2.49
N CYS A 131 7.08 -1.32 3.12
CA CYS A 131 6.74 0.03 2.63
C CYS A 131 7.94 0.64 1.90
N PHE A 132 7.75 1.13 0.68
CA PHE A 132 8.74 1.89 -0.08
C PHE A 132 8.26 3.33 -0.22
N LEU A 133 9.14 4.29 0.08
CA LEU A 133 8.81 5.70 -0.04
C LEU A 133 8.81 6.15 -1.50
N MET A 134 7.69 6.73 -1.94
CA MET A 134 7.58 7.57 -3.12
C MET A 134 7.67 9.04 -2.70
N GLU A 135 8.71 9.72 -3.17
CA GLU A 135 8.88 11.14 -2.90
C GLU A 135 7.88 11.99 -3.69
N CYS A 136 7.42 13.08 -3.07
CA CYS A 136 6.69 14.14 -3.75
C CYS A 136 7.65 15.31 -3.94
N SER A 137 7.87 15.75 -5.17
CA SER A 137 8.70 16.93 -5.45
C SER A 137 8.10 18.19 -4.84
N GLU A 138 6.77 18.27 -4.87
CA GLU A 138 5.97 19.36 -4.32
C GLU A 138 4.65 18.81 -3.77
N ALA A 139 4.01 19.58 -2.89
CA ALA A 139 2.66 19.28 -2.43
C ALA A 139 1.65 19.61 -3.53
N PHE A 140 0.61 18.79 -3.69
CA PHE A 140 -0.53 19.13 -4.54
C PHE A 140 -1.36 20.25 -3.91
N ASP A 141 -2.18 20.93 -4.71
CA ASP A 141 -3.02 22.07 -4.30
C ASP A 141 -3.85 21.83 -3.03
N GLU A 142 -4.30 20.59 -2.81
CA GLU A 142 -5.16 20.19 -1.69
C GLU A 142 -4.43 19.38 -0.61
N CYS A 143 -3.10 19.36 -0.61
CA CYS A 143 -2.32 18.61 0.36
C CYS A 143 -2.02 19.45 1.61
N PHE A 144 -2.21 18.83 2.79
CA PHE A 144 -1.87 19.44 4.08
C PHE A 144 -0.61 18.83 4.72
N CYS A 145 0.13 17.98 4.01
CA CYS A 145 1.25 17.23 4.57
C CYS A 145 2.36 18.13 5.13
N VAL A 146 2.63 19.28 4.51
CA VAL A 146 3.64 20.23 5.01
C VAL A 146 3.17 20.90 6.30
N SER A 147 1.93 21.42 6.32
CA SER A 147 1.36 22.07 7.50
C SER A 147 1.19 21.11 8.69
N MET A 148 0.98 19.83 8.41
CA MET A 148 0.86 18.77 9.41
C MET A 148 2.20 18.11 9.78
N GLY A 149 3.32 18.51 9.15
CA GLY A 149 4.65 17.95 9.40
C GLY A 149 4.84 16.49 8.94
N THR A 150 4.00 15.99 8.03
CA THR A 150 4.01 14.59 7.53
C THR A 150 4.52 14.46 6.09
N ASN A 151 5.18 15.49 5.57
CA ASN A 151 5.72 15.53 4.20
C ASN A 151 7.09 14.84 4.04
N ARG A 152 7.67 14.32 5.12
CA ARG A 152 8.92 13.54 5.14
C ARG A 152 8.70 12.33 6.02
N SER A 153 9.37 11.21 5.76
CA SER A 153 9.34 10.02 6.60
C SER A 153 10.66 9.28 6.51
N GLU A 154 11.09 8.67 7.60
CA GLU A 154 12.24 7.74 7.66
C GLU A 154 11.78 6.28 7.88
N ASP A 155 10.47 6.07 8.11
CA ASP A 155 9.87 4.77 8.44
C ASP A 155 9.50 3.97 7.19
N TYR A 156 10.46 3.81 6.28
CA TYR A 156 10.33 2.98 5.08
C TYR A 156 11.43 1.91 5.02
N SER A 157 11.15 0.84 4.29
CA SER A 157 12.10 -0.26 4.10
C SER A 157 13.14 0.11 3.03
N VAL A 158 14.39 -0.29 3.27
CA VAL A 158 15.54 -0.08 2.37
C VAL A 158 15.88 -1.38 1.64
#